data_AF-A0A8J3LTC5-F1
#
_entry.id   AF-A0A8J3LTC5-F1
#
_cell.length_a   1.000
_cell.length_b   1.000
_cell.length_c   1.000
_cell.angle_alpha   90.00
_cell.angle_beta   90.00
_cell.angle_gamma   90.00
#
_symmetry.space_group_name_H-M   'P 1'
#
loop_
_entity.id
_entity.type
_entity.pdbx_description
1 polymer ?
#
loop_
_entity_poly.entity_id
_entity_poly.type
_entity_poly.pdbx_seq_one_letter_code
_entity_poly.pdbx_strand_id
1 'polypeptide(L)'
;MDVGHTVELQLDGMDDISNMSLFDRSVNRSLGSQTDKQIKKLGLSPGDLGGRSTDHFEITLSRFTRGGERATRWTAPRPDHNLSWESAVLENFLTQYRVTDRLDEAPAGDLGAVPPDLAELFRSMAGLTFNDGLYRIHTPRTAADSNEFCARLIQGFADSMYCFGFDWLGRNLAIDMSGRGEPLVVLVEPGAGEYMESGMGIRAFHDETLVEDPTALAAGFFDEWRAAHPEFTRLRYDQCIGCKVPLFLGGEDEVDNLEVVPYDVYWELCVQLRTGVRRMAPGTSIGRIIKASE
;
A
#
# COMPACT_ATOMS: atom_id res chain seq x y z
N MET A 1 -33.14 53.79 -3.09
CA MET A 1 -32.97 52.69 -4.06
C MET A 1 -31.54 52.79 -4.57
N ASP A 2 -30.65 51.85 -4.26
CA ASP A 2 -30.89 50.67 -3.42
C ASP A 2 -29.70 50.32 -2.52
N VAL A 3 -29.95 49.45 -1.53
CA VAL A 3 -29.05 49.16 -0.41
C VAL A 3 -28.69 47.67 -0.38
N GLY A 4 -27.43 47.37 -0.04
CA GLY A 4 -26.99 46.04 0.39
C GLY A 4 -26.38 45.17 -0.73
N HIS A 5 -25.45 44.25 -0.45
CA HIS A 5 -24.88 43.87 0.85
C HIS A 5 -23.38 43.55 0.73
N THR A 6 -22.60 44.00 1.70
CA THR A 6 -21.30 43.41 2.03
C THR A 6 -21.54 42.06 2.70
N VAL A 7 -20.78 41.03 2.32
CA VAL A 7 -20.66 39.78 3.09
C VAL A 7 -19.18 39.57 3.38
N GLU A 8 -18.78 39.88 4.60
CA GLU A 8 -17.56 39.32 5.19
C GLU A 8 -17.83 37.85 5.52
N LEU A 9 -16.91 36.96 5.13
CA LEU A 9 -16.84 35.62 5.68
C LEU A 9 -15.61 35.55 6.58
N GLN A 10 -15.83 35.74 7.88
CA GLN A 10 -14.94 35.17 8.88
C GLN A 10 -15.02 33.65 8.76
N LEU A 11 -13.88 33.00 8.50
CA LEU A 11 -13.68 31.58 8.77
C LEU A 11 -12.69 31.48 9.92
N ASP A 12 -13.25 31.45 11.12
CA ASP A 12 -12.60 31.00 12.34
C ASP A 12 -13.47 29.84 12.87
N GLY A 13 -12.92 28.63 12.92
CA GLY A 13 -13.62 27.43 13.35
C GLY A 13 -13.56 26.24 12.39
N MET A 14 -12.67 25.29 12.72
CA MET A 14 -12.73 23.86 12.39
C MET A 14 -12.89 23.48 10.91
N ASP A 15 -11.77 23.12 10.28
CA ASP A 15 -11.75 22.42 8.98
C ASP A 15 -12.42 21.04 9.10
N ASP A 16 -13.67 20.96 8.69
CA ASP A 16 -14.46 19.74 8.58
C ASP A 16 -14.04 18.95 7.33
N ILE A 17 -13.64 17.68 7.48
CA ILE A 17 -13.04 16.84 6.43
C ILE A 17 -14.14 16.25 5.52
N SER A 18 -14.99 17.12 4.98
CA SER A 18 -16.23 16.74 4.29
C SER A 18 -16.54 17.57 3.04
N ASN A 19 -15.50 18.03 2.32
CA ASN A 19 -15.63 18.63 0.98
C ASN A 19 -14.42 18.37 0.07
N MET A 20 -14.33 17.17 -0.50
CA MET A 20 -13.47 16.90 -1.68
C MET A 20 -14.31 16.47 -2.88
N SER A 21 -14.74 17.46 -3.67
CA SER A 21 -15.11 17.20 -5.06
C SER A 21 -13.87 16.80 -5.86
N LEU A 22 -13.92 15.64 -6.50
CA LEU A 22 -12.99 15.11 -7.51
C LEU A 22 -12.18 16.21 -8.23
N PHE A 23 -10.89 16.32 -7.94
CA PHE A 23 -10.00 17.35 -8.51
C PHE A 23 -9.85 17.25 -10.05
N ASP A 24 -9.53 18.37 -10.67
CA ASP A 24 -9.64 18.60 -12.12
C ASP A 24 -8.76 17.67 -12.98
N ARG A 25 -9.42 16.69 -13.63
CA ARG A 25 -8.82 15.64 -14.46
C ARG A 25 -7.94 16.17 -15.61
N SER A 26 -8.13 17.41 -16.06
CA SER A 26 -7.35 17.98 -17.16
C SER A 26 -5.89 18.26 -16.77
N VAL A 27 -5.68 18.60 -15.51
CA VAL A 27 -4.43 19.16 -15.00
C VAL A 27 -3.44 18.06 -14.63
N ASN A 28 -3.92 17.00 -13.99
CA ASN A 28 -3.07 15.91 -13.51
C ASN A 28 -2.46 15.10 -14.68
N ARG A 29 -3.21 14.81 -15.76
CA ARG A 29 -2.69 14.09 -16.95
C ARG A 29 -1.39 14.66 -17.54
N SER A 30 -1.16 15.97 -17.40
CA SER A 30 0.09 16.62 -17.83
C SER A 30 1.30 16.19 -17.00
N LEU A 31 1.14 16.06 -15.68
CA LEU A 31 2.18 15.63 -14.74
C LEU A 31 2.60 14.18 -14.96
N GLY A 32 1.62 13.29 -15.15
CA GLY A 32 1.84 11.87 -15.43
C GLY A 32 2.62 11.65 -16.71
N SER A 33 2.16 12.24 -17.83
CA SER A 33 2.84 12.15 -19.12
C SER A 33 4.28 12.69 -19.09
N GLN A 34 4.59 13.65 -18.22
CA GLN A 34 5.94 14.18 -18.04
C GLN A 34 6.83 13.25 -17.22
N THR A 35 6.30 12.70 -16.12
CA THR A 35 6.98 11.71 -15.26
C THR A 35 7.38 10.48 -16.07
N ASP A 36 6.45 9.96 -16.87
CA ASP A 36 6.64 8.81 -17.74
C ASP A 36 7.76 9.02 -18.78
N LYS A 37 7.80 10.21 -19.38
CA LYS A 37 8.87 10.63 -20.31
C LYS A 37 10.22 10.80 -19.61
N GLN A 38 10.25 11.25 -18.36
CA GLN A 38 11.48 11.37 -17.57
C GLN A 38 12.05 9.98 -17.24
N ILE A 39 11.22 9.06 -16.73
CA ILE A 39 11.61 7.68 -16.40
C ILE A 39 12.18 6.95 -17.64
N LYS A 40 11.45 6.99 -18.76
CA LYS A 40 11.88 6.39 -20.04
C LYS A 40 13.17 7.04 -20.60
N LYS A 41 13.38 8.34 -20.38
CA LYS A 41 14.59 9.07 -20.81
C LYS A 41 15.82 8.79 -19.93
N LEU A 42 15.62 8.40 -18.68
CA LEU A 42 16.69 8.05 -17.74
C LEU A 42 17.16 6.59 -17.87
N GLY A 43 16.46 5.74 -18.64
CA GLY A 43 16.85 4.36 -18.90
C GLY A 43 16.80 3.44 -17.67
N LEU A 44 16.04 3.83 -16.65
CA LEU A 44 15.99 3.14 -15.37
C LEU A 44 15.22 1.82 -15.49
N SER A 45 15.75 0.78 -14.85
CA SER A 45 15.11 -0.53 -14.69
C SER A 45 14.91 -0.82 -13.20
N PRO A 46 13.94 -1.67 -12.81
CA PRO A 46 13.75 -2.04 -11.40
C PRO A 46 15.01 -2.71 -10.81
N GLY A 47 15.71 -2.03 -9.88
CA GLY A 47 16.89 -2.58 -9.17
C GLY A 47 18.02 -1.61 -8.75
N ASP A 48 18.00 -0.34 -9.17
CA ASP A 48 19.18 0.56 -9.12
C ASP A 48 19.35 1.46 -7.86
N LEU A 49 18.74 1.12 -6.73
CA LEU A 49 18.39 2.08 -5.65
C LEU A 49 19.42 2.13 -4.50
N GLY A 50 20.26 3.17 -4.28
CA GLY A 50 21.29 3.12 -3.21
C GLY A 50 22.10 4.37 -2.80
N GLY A 51 21.90 4.96 -1.60
CA GLY A 51 22.86 5.87 -0.91
C GLY A 51 22.30 7.24 -0.43
N ARG A 52 22.98 7.93 0.52
CA ARG A 52 22.59 9.24 1.10
C ARG A 52 23.65 10.33 0.83
N SER A 53 23.25 11.60 0.59
CA SER A 53 23.56 12.79 1.44
C SER A 53 23.61 14.17 0.73
N THR A 54 22.68 15.04 1.11
CA THR A 54 22.78 16.48 1.48
C THR A 54 22.80 17.59 0.41
N ASP A 55 21.88 18.52 0.66
CA ASP A 55 21.81 19.92 0.26
C ASP A 55 21.29 20.27 -1.15
N HIS A 56 20.26 19.56 -1.64
CA HIS A 56 19.04 20.18 -2.17
C HIS A 56 17.81 19.25 -1.94
N PHE A 57 16.60 19.58 -2.45
CA PHE A 57 15.43 18.68 -2.26
C PHE A 57 15.65 17.35 -2.99
N GLU A 58 16.06 16.35 -2.24
CA GLU A 58 16.61 15.07 -2.69
C GLU A 58 15.60 13.93 -2.62
N ILE A 59 15.58 13.13 -3.68
CA ILE A 59 14.91 11.84 -3.73
C ILE A 59 15.96 10.78 -3.37
N THR A 60 15.89 10.25 -2.14
CA THR A 60 16.86 9.29 -1.58
C THR A 60 16.39 7.85 -1.76
N LEU A 61 17.20 7.04 -2.42
CA LEU A 61 16.94 5.63 -2.73
C LEU A 61 18.00 4.76 -2.01
N SER A 62 17.66 3.66 -1.34
CA SER A 62 18.63 2.82 -0.60
C SER A 62 18.53 1.31 -0.90
N ARG A 63 19.66 0.59 -0.95
CA ARG A 63 19.72 -0.82 -1.43
C ARG A 63 19.39 -1.81 -0.32
N PHE A 64 18.37 -2.64 -0.53
CA PHE A 64 18.36 -3.99 0.02
C PHE A 64 19.20 -4.92 -0.87
N THR A 65 20.39 -5.30 -0.40
CA THR A 65 21.20 -6.33 -1.05
C THR A 65 20.60 -7.71 -0.79
N ARG A 66 19.79 -8.24 -1.72
CA ARG A 66 19.38 -9.64 -1.69
C ARG A 66 20.56 -10.55 -2.02
N GLY A 67 21.10 -11.22 -1.00
CA GLY A 67 21.96 -12.37 -1.19
C GLY A 67 21.16 -13.49 -1.85
N GLY A 68 21.42 -13.76 -3.13
CA GLY A 68 20.76 -14.84 -3.85
C GLY A 68 21.47 -16.16 -3.60
N GLU A 69 20.75 -17.18 -3.11
CA GLU A 69 21.25 -18.55 -3.07
C GLU A 69 20.16 -19.56 -3.43
N ARG A 70 20.58 -20.74 -3.90
CA ARG A 70 19.72 -21.66 -4.66
C ARG A 70 18.82 -22.49 -3.75
N ALA A 71 17.55 -22.60 -4.13
CA ALA A 71 16.59 -23.49 -3.49
C ALA A 71 17.07 -24.96 -3.50
N THR A 72 17.34 -25.52 -2.32
CA THR A 72 17.39 -26.97 -2.10
C THR A 72 16.06 -27.43 -1.53
N ARG A 73 15.39 -28.33 -2.26
CA ARG A 73 14.07 -28.89 -1.95
C ARG A 73 14.03 -29.49 -0.53
N TRP A 74 13.30 -28.85 0.38
CA TRP A 74 12.92 -29.42 1.67
C TRP A 74 11.46 -29.88 1.66
N THR A 75 11.15 -30.98 2.34
CA THR A 75 9.79 -31.52 2.44
C THR A 75 9.20 -31.14 3.78
N ALA A 76 8.13 -30.33 3.76
CA ALA A 76 7.42 -29.91 4.96
C ALA A 76 6.91 -31.12 5.79
N PRO A 77 6.84 -31.01 7.13
CA PRO A 77 6.14 -32.00 7.95
C PRO A 77 4.66 -32.01 7.59
N ARG A 78 4.00 -33.17 7.72
CA ARG A 78 2.54 -33.22 7.72
C ARG A 78 2.03 -32.55 9.02
N PRO A 79 0.84 -31.92 9.01
CA PRO A 79 0.28 -31.35 10.23
C PRO A 79 -0.04 -32.48 11.22
N ASP A 80 0.49 -32.39 12.44
CA ASP A 80 0.10 -33.31 13.51
C ASP A 80 -1.30 -32.95 14.01
N HIS A 81 -2.20 -33.92 13.96
CA HIS A 81 -3.58 -33.78 14.43
C HIS A 81 -3.64 -33.88 15.96
N ASN A 82 -3.26 -32.83 16.69
CA ASN A 82 -3.67 -32.64 18.10
C ASN A 82 -3.45 -31.21 18.65
N LEU A 83 -4.20 -30.26 18.10
CA LEU A 83 -4.56 -29.02 18.80
C LEU A 83 -6.09 -28.98 18.88
N SER A 84 -6.63 -28.70 20.06
CA SER A 84 -8.07 -28.66 20.32
C SER A 84 -8.67 -27.38 19.72
N TRP A 85 -9.49 -27.55 18.69
CA TRP A 85 -10.15 -26.47 17.96
C TRP A 85 -11.38 -25.94 18.70
N GLU A 86 -11.37 -24.68 19.14
CA GLU A 86 -12.60 -24.00 19.59
C GLU A 86 -12.67 -22.48 19.30
N SER A 87 -11.68 -21.93 18.58
CA SER A 87 -11.76 -20.63 17.88
C SER A 87 -10.58 -20.52 16.91
N ALA A 88 -10.81 -20.70 15.60
CA ALA A 88 -9.80 -20.31 14.63
C ALA A 88 -9.95 -18.80 14.31
N VAL A 89 -8.81 -18.12 14.17
CA VAL A 89 -8.77 -16.73 13.74
C VAL A 89 -9.34 -16.66 12.32
N LEU A 90 -10.44 -15.92 12.15
CA LEU A 90 -11.09 -15.62 10.87
C LEU A 90 -11.64 -16.85 10.10
N GLU A 91 -12.56 -17.58 10.73
CA GLU A 91 -13.15 -18.81 10.17
C GLU A 91 -13.91 -18.59 8.86
N ASN A 92 -14.76 -17.56 8.77
CA ASN A 92 -15.55 -17.30 7.55
C ASN A 92 -14.65 -16.89 6.40
N PHE A 93 -13.70 -15.99 6.66
CA PHE A 93 -12.68 -15.56 5.71
C PHE A 93 -11.95 -16.76 5.10
N LEU A 94 -11.49 -17.69 5.93
CA LEU A 94 -10.77 -18.89 5.49
C LEU A 94 -11.63 -19.87 4.65
N THR A 95 -12.97 -19.74 4.63
CA THR A 95 -13.82 -20.51 3.70
C THR A 95 -13.75 -19.99 2.26
N GLN A 96 -13.50 -18.69 2.06
CA GLN A 96 -13.47 -18.03 0.75
C GLN A 96 -12.03 -17.75 0.27
N TYR A 97 -11.14 -17.38 1.18
CA TYR A 97 -9.76 -16.99 0.88
C TYR A 97 -8.81 -18.16 1.15
N ARG A 98 -8.32 -18.77 0.07
CA ARG A 98 -7.45 -19.94 0.12
C ARG A 98 -6.00 -19.50 0.23
N VAL A 99 -5.27 -20.08 1.17
CA VAL A 99 -3.81 -19.97 1.21
C VAL A 99 -3.23 -20.61 -0.06
N THR A 100 -2.45 -19.84 -0.80
CA THR A 100 -1.86 -20.22 -2.11
C THR A 100 -0.34 -20.12 -2.12
N ASP A 101 0.24 -19.30 -1.25
CA ASP A 101 1.68 -19.23 -1.03
C ASP A 101 2.00 -18.81 0.43
N ARG A 102 3.25 -18.96 0.85
CA ARG A 102 3.74 -18.50 2.16
C ARG A 102 5.17 -17.99 2.03
N LEU A 103 5.49 -16.91 2.73
CA LEU A 103 6.88 -16.46 2.91
C LEU A 103 7.62 -17.40 3.89
N ASP A 104 8.66 -18.08 3.42
CA ASP A 104 9.58 -18.83 4.28
C ASP A 104 10.40 -17.87 5.17
N GLU A 105 10.55 -18.17 6.46
CA GLU A 105 11.24 -17.33 7.46
C GLU A 105 12.77 -17.57 7.51
N ALA A 106 13.64 -16.76 8.14
CA ALA A 106 13.43 -15.60 9.04
C ALA A 106 14.23 -14.36 8.54
N PRO A 107 15.29 -13.76 9.18
CA PRO A 107 15.77 -13.84 10.56
C PRO A 107 15.03 -12.89 11.53
N ALA A 108 15.10 -13.23 12.83
CA ALA A 108 14.62 -12.44 13.94
C ALA A 108 15.57 -11.27 14.25
N GLY A 109 15.46 -10.19 13.47
CA GLY A 109 15.83 -8.85 13.94
C GLY A 109 14.80 -8.32 14.94
N ASP A 110 15.10 -7.20 15.59
CA ASP A 110 14.17 -6.53 16.51
C ASP A 110 12.81 -6.31 15.80
N LEU A 111 11.76 -6.92 16.34
CA LEU A 111 10.50 -7.17 15.59
C LEU A 111 9.61 -5.93 15.47
N GLY A 112 10.04 -4.80 16.03
CA GLY A 112 9.15 -3.74 16.45
C GLY A 112 8.24 -4.19 17.60
N ALA A 113 7.64 -3.22 18.29
CA ALA A 113 6.54 -3.53 19.20
C ALA A 113 5.26 -3.77 18.39
N VAL A 114 5.05 -5.01 17.93
CA VAL A 114 3.77 -5.43 17.34
C VAL A 114 2.63 -5.12 18.33
N PRO A 115 1.60 -4.37 17.92
CA PRO A 115 0.43 -4.10 18.76
C PRO A 115 -0.20 -5.39 19.30
N PRO A 116 -0.62 -5.44 20.58
CA PRO A 116 -1.28 -6.63 21.15
C PRO A 116 -2.47 -7.13 20.32
N ASP A 117 -3.22 -6.20 19.72
CA ASP A 117 -4.39 -6.43 18.85
C ASP A 117 -4.05 -7.22 17.58
N LEU A 118 -2.78 -7.18 17.12
CA LEU A 118 -2.29 -7.94 15.97
C LEU A 118 -1.59 -9.26 16.37
N ALA A 119 -1.37 -9.50 17.66
CA ALA A 119 -0.52 -10.60 18.14
C ALA A 119 -1.09 -11.99 17.78
N GLU A 120 -2.42 -12.14 17.72
CA GLU A 120 -3.05 -13.41 17.33
C GLU A 120 -3.09 -13.59 15.80
N LEU A 121 -3.37 -12.52 15.06
CA LEU A 121 -3.34 -12.50 13.59
C LEU A 121 -1.94 -12.85 13.06
N PHE A 122 -0.88 -12.22 13.57
CA PHE A 122 0.48 -12.53 13.15
C PHE A 122 0.92 -13.95 13.58
N ARG A 123 0.54 -14.41 14.77
CA ARG A 123 0.86 -15.78 15.22
C ARG A 123 0.23 -16.86 14.33
N SER A 124 -0.94 -16.60 13.77
CA SER A 124 -1.71 -17.55 12.95
C SER A 124 -1.47 -17.40 11.44
N MET A 125 -1.25 -16.17 10.96
CA MET A 125 -1.30 -15.83 9.53
C MET A 125 -0.10 -15.03 8.98
N ALA A 126 0.92 -14.69 9.78
CA ALA A 126 2.08 -13.94 9.26
C ALA A 126 2.70 -14.60 8.02
N GLY A 127 2.96 -13.80 6.98
CA GLY A 127 3.58 -14.26 5.74
C GLY A 127 2.68 -15.08 4.81
N LEU A 128 1.40 -15.29 5.13
CA LEU A 128 0.46 -15.99 4.25
C LEU A 128 0.09 -15.14 3.02
N THR A 129 -0.08 -15.83 1.88
CA THR A 129 -0.64 -15.29 0.64
C THR A 129 -1.92 -16.01 0.28
N PHE A 130 -2.97 -15.24 0.02
CA PHE A 130 -4.32 -15.72 -0.32
C PHE A 130 -4.63 -15.48 -1.80
N ASN A 131 -5.37 -16.42 -2.41
CA ASN A 131 -5.94 -16.33 -3.76
C ASN A 131 -4.94 -15.78 -4.82
N ASP A 132 -3.82 -16.47 -5.02
CA ASP A 132 -2.75 -16.15 -5.99
C ASP A 132 -2.10 -14.77 -5.84
N GLY A 133 -2.25 -14.14 -4.66
CA GLY A 133 -1.70 -12.82 -4.38
C GLY A 133 -2.71 -11.68 -4.35
N LEU A 134 -4.02 -11.98 -4.39
CA LEU A 134 -5.10 -11.02 -4.12
C LEU A 134 -4.88 -10.28 -2.78
N TYR A 135 -4.47 -11.03 -1.75
CA TYR A 135 -4.29 -10.51 -0.40
C TYR A 135 -3.20 -11.26 0.37
N ARG A 136 -2.49 -10.56 1.27
CA ARG A 136 -1.38 -11.07 2.06
C ARG A 136 -1.37 -10.49 3.46
N ILE A 137 -0.88 -11.26 4.42
CA ILE A 137 -0.64 -10.81 5.79
C ILE A 137 0.86 -10.55 5.95
N HIS A 138 1.19 -9.41 6.55
CA HIS A 138 2.55 -9.04 6.87
C HIS A 138 3.17 -9.99 7.91
N THR A 139 4.49 -10.16 7.82
CA THR A 139 5.30 -10.57 8.98
C THR A 139 5.59 -9.34 9.83
N PRO A 140 5.93 -9.45 11.13
CA PRO A 140 6.30 -8.30 11.94
C PRO A 140 7.36 -7.39 11.29
N ARG A 141 8.38 -8.01 10.65
CA ARG A 141 9.41 -7.29 9.89
C ARG A 141 8.84 -6.54 8.70
N THR A 142 8.09 -7.22 7.82
CA THR A 142 7.53 -6.56 6.63
C THR A 142 6.45 -5.54 6.97
N ALA A 143 5.78 -5.67 8.12
CA ALA A 143 4.92 -4.63 8.67
C ALA A 143 5.72 -3.40 9.13
N ALA A 144 6.88 -3.58 9.77
CA ALA A 144 7.76 -2.47 10.15
C ALA A 144 8.26 -1.71 8.90
N ASP A 145 8.70 -2.43 7.86
CA ASP A 145 9.08 -1.84 6.57
C ASP A 145 7.91 -1.02 5.96
N SER A 146 6.70 -1.58 5.94
CA SER A 146 5.48 -0.90 5.50
C SER A 146 5.11 0.33 6.34
N ASN A 147 5.29 0.26 7.67
CA ASN A 147 5.03 1.37 8.57
C ASN A 147 5.94 2.57 8.26
N GLU A 148 7.20 2.34 7.90
CA GLU A 148 8.11 3.41 7.49
C GLU A 148 7.65 4.10 6.19
N PHE A 149 7.17 3.33 5.20
CA PHE A 149 6.59 3.91 3.97
C PHE A 149 5.32 4.71 4.27
N CYS A 150 4.38 4.14 5.02
CA CYS A 150 3.11 4.78 5.39
C CYS A 150 3.34 6.05 6.22
N ALA A 151 4.27 6.05 7.17
CA ALA A 151 4.63 7.21 8.00
C ALA A 151 5.23 8.38 7.19
N ARG A 152 5.87 8.10 6.05
CA ARG A 152 6.39 9.12 5.12
C ARG A 152 5.30 9.66 4.19
N LEU A 153 4.25 8.89 3.95
CA LEU A 153 3.12 9.24 3.09
C LEU A 153 2.03 10.03 3.83
N ILE A 154 1.59 9.49 4.97
CA ILE A 154 0.43 9.94 5.75
C ILE A 154 0.91 10.57 7.06
N GLN A 155 0.51 11.82 7.29
CA GLN A 155 0.84 12.54 8.52
C GLN A 155 0.12 11.90 9.72
N GLY A 156 0.84 11.65 10.81
CA GLY A 156 0.30 11.06 12.05
C GLY A 156 0.24 9.52 12.04
N PHE A 157 0.52 8.86 10.91
CA PHE A 157 0.45 7.39 10.82
C PHE A 157 1.32 6.69 11.87
N ALA A 158 2.56 7.15 12.08
CA ALA A 158 3.47 6.56 13.08
C ALA A 158 3.02 6.74 14.54
N ASP A 159 2.07 7.64 14.81
CA ASP A 159 1.60 7.94 16.16
C ASP A 159 0.42 7.04 16.59
N SER A 160 -0.36 6.50 15.64
CA SER A 160 -1.56 5.71 15.94
C SER A 160 -1.83 4.49 15.06
N MET A 161 -1.13 4.31 13.93
CA MET A 161 -1.45 3.28 12.93
C MET A 161 -0.36 2.21 12.80
N TYR A 162 -0.76 0.98 12.43
CA TYR A 162 0.17 -0.13 12.22
C TYR A 162 -0.31 -1.12 11.13
N CYS A 163 0.51 -1.34 10.11
CA CYS A 163 0.25 -2.26 9.00
C CYS A 163 0.20 -3.72 9.42
N PHE A 164 -0.80 -4.47 8.94
CA PHE A 164 -0.94 -5.91 9.19
C PHE A 164 -1.09 -6.75 7.92
N GLY A 165 -1.52 -6.16 6.80
CA GLY A 165 -1.69 -6.87 5.54
C GLY A 165 -1.55 -5.94 4.35
N PHE A 166 -1.59 -6.50 3.16
CA PHE A 166 -1.56 -5.75 1.91
C PHE A 166 -2.18 -6.57 0.78
N ASP A 167 -2.70 -5.89 -0.23
CA ASP A 167 -3.39 -6.52 -1.35
C ASP A 167 -2.57 -6.55 -2.65
N TRP A 168 -3.20 -7.01 -3.72
CA TRP A 168 -2.60 -7.12 -5.05
C TRP A 168 -2.23 -5.77 -5.67
N LEU A 169 -2.92 -4.67 -5.35
CA LEU A 169 -2.55 -3.30 -5.77
C LEU A 169 -1.37 -2.76 -4.94
N GLY A 170 -1.01 -3.46 -3.87
CA GLY A 170 0.01 -3.05 -2.92
C GLY A 170 -0.53 -2.09 -1.85
N ARG A 171 -1.85 -1.90 -1.76
CA ARG A 171 -2.47 -1.08 -0.72
C ARG A 171 -2.21 -1.71 0.64
N ASN A 172 -1.77 -0.92 1.61
CA ASN A 172 -1.48 -1.39 2.95
C ASN A 172 -2.74 -1.39 3.79
N LEU A 173 -3.08 -2.53 4.38
CA LEU A 173 -4.09 -2.62 5.43
C LEU A 173 -3.39 -2.40 6.77
N ALA A 174 -3.88 -1.42 7.53
CA ALA A 174 -3.40 -1.09 8.86
C ALA A 174 -4.57 -1.04 9.85
N ILE A 175 -4.27 -1.17 11.14
CA ILE A 175 -5.20 -0.72 12.18
C ILE A 175 -4.90 0.72 12.56
N ASP A 176 -5.93 1.52 12.83
CA ASP A 176 -5.81 2.79 13.56
C ASP A 176 -6.26 2.62 15.00
N MET A 177 -5.38 3.01 15.92
CA MET A 177 -5.52 2.95 17.37
C MET A 177 -5.74 4.34 17.98
N SER A 178 -6.03 5.37 17.17
CA SER A 178 -6.28 6.75 17.63
C SER A 178 -7.53 6.89 18.52
N GLY A 179 -8.50 5.98 18.34
CA GLY A 179 -9.77 5.94 19.05
C GLY A 179 -9.68 5.44 20.50
N ARG A 180 -10.82 5.50 21.20
CA ARG A 180 -10.97 4.94 22.57
C ARG A 180 -11.58 3.54 22.61
N GLY A 181 -11.83 2.94 21.44
CA GLY A 181 -12.51 1.67 21.26
C GLY A 181 -11.59 0.58 20.73
N GLU A 182 -12.14 -0.39 20.00
CA GLU A 182 -11.35 -1.34 19.22
C GLU A 182 -10.61 -0.62 18.07
N PRO A 183 -9.40 -1.07 17.68
CA PRO A 183 -8.71 -0.51 16.52
C PRO A 183 -9.45 -0.80 15.21
N LEU A 184 -9.62 0.21 14.37
CA LEU A 184 -10.36 0.11 13.11
C LEU A 184 -9.42 -0.14 11.92
N VAL A 185 -9.84 -0.96 10.96
CA VAL A 185 -9.06 -1.21 9.74
C VAL A 185 -9.10 0.02 8.84
N VAL A 186 -7.93 0.47 8.42
CA VAL A 186 -7.73 1.50 7.39
C VAL A 186 -6.93 0.92 6.23
N LEU A 187 -7.17 1.45 5.03
CA LEU A 187 -6.51 1.05 3.79
C LEU A 187 -5.71 2.23 3.24
N VAL A 188 -4.40 2.12 3.19
CA VAL A 188 -3.47 3.16 2.72
C VAL A 188 -3.08 2.87 1.27
N GLU A 189 -3.41 3.80 0.37
CA GLU A 189 -3.21 3.68 -1.08
C GLU A 189 -2.02 4.53 -1.55
N PRO A 190 -0.88 3.92 -1.94
CA PRO A 190 0.32 4.66 -2.36
C PRO A 190 0.12 5.47 -3.66
N GLY A 191 -0.64 4.94 -4.62
CA GLY A 191 -0.89 5.54 -5.94
C GLY A 191 -1.83 6.76 -5.91
N ALA A 192 -2.67 6.89 -4.89
CA ALA A 192 -3.44 8.10 -4.57
C ALA A 192 -2.71 9.00 -3.55
N GLY A 193 -1.92 8.40 -2.65
CA GLY A 193 -1.24 9.10 -1.58
C GLY A 193 -2.20 9.58 -0.48
N GLU A 194 -3.16 8.71 -0.15
CA GLU A 194 -4.31 8.90 0.75
C GLU A 194 -4.59 7.59 1.52
N TYR A 195 -5.50 7.63 2.50
CA TYR A 195 -6.01 6.43 3.16
C TYR A 195 -7.54 6.48 3.29
N MET A 196 -8.16 5.31 3.43
CA MET A 196 -9.61 5.12 3.57
C MET A 196 -9.91 4.37 4.86
N GLU A 197 -10.93 4.79 5.60
CA GLU A 197 -11.40 4.11 6.81
C GLU A 197 -12.49 3.10 6.46
N SER A 198 -12.41 1.87 6.99
CA SER A 198 -13.47 0.87 6.83
C SER A 198 -14.62 1.04 7.84
N GLY A 199 -14.37 1.69 8.97
CA GLY A 199 -15.27 1.74 10.12
C GLY A 199 -15.40 0.42 10.90
N MET A 200 -14.56 -0.58 10.64
CA MET A 200 -14.69 -1.93 11.21
C MET A 200 -13.40 -2.44 11.86
N GLY A 201 -13.51 -3.17 12.97
CA GLY A 201 -12.39 -3.91 13.55
C GLY A 201 -11.91 -5.08 12.67
N ILE A 202 -10.70 -5.59 12.93
CA ILE A 202 -10.03 -6.63 12.14
C ILE A 202 -10.95 -7.83 11.85
N ARG A 203 -11.69 -8.29 12.87
CA ARG A 203 -12.54 -9.49 12.77
C ARG A 203 -13.70 -9.27 11.80
N ALA A 204 -14.48 -8.21 12.01
CA ALA A 204 -15.61 -7.86 11.13
C ALA A 204 -15.14 -7.60 9.70
N PHE A 205 -14.03 -6.87 9.53
CA PHE A 205 -13.47 -6.63 8.20
C PHE A 205 -13.20 -7.94 7.42
N HIS A 206 -12.56 -8.93 8.05
CA HIS A 206 -12.24 -10.18 7.34
C HIS A 206 -13.40 -11.19 7.27
N ASP A 207 -14.10 -11.45 8.38
CA ASP A 207 -15.14 -12.51 8.46
C ASP A 207 -16.52 -12.09 7.95
N GLU A 208 -16.75 -10.78 7.79
CA GLU A 208 -17.99 -10.19 7.28
C GLU A 208 -17.69 -9.43 5.97
N THR A 209 -16.95 -8.32 6.00
CA THR A 209 -16.76 -7.46 4.80
C THR A 209 -16.11 -8.20 3.64
N LEU A 210 -14.95 -8.84 3.84
CA LEU A 210 -14.24 -9.51 2.75
C LEU A 210 -14.98 -10.74 2.21
N VAL A 211 -15.90 -11.32 3.01
CA VAL A 211 -16.70 -12.50 2.66
C VAL A 211 -17.97 -12.09 1.88
N GLU A 212 -18.63 -11.00 2.28
CA GLU A 212 -19.83 -10.49 1.62
C GLU A 212 -19.51 -9.59 0.42
N ASP A 213 -18.45 -8.78 0.51
CA ASP A 213 -18.04 -7.80 -0.49
C ASP A 213 -16.51 -7.83 -0.75
N PRO A 214 -16.04 -8.70 -1.67
CA PRO A 214 -14.63 -8.73 -2.07
C PRO A 214 -14.19 -7.49 -2.89
N THR A 215 -15.07 -6.53 -3.18
CA THR A 215 -14.66 -5.25 -3.83
C THR A 215 -13.83 -4.36 -2.91
N ALA A 216 -13.87 -4.58 -1.58
CA ALA A 216 -12.93 -3.96 -0.63
C ALA A 216 -11.46 -4.23 -1.01
N LEU A 217 -11.15 -5.41 -1.56
CA LEU A 217 -9.83 -5.79 -2.10
C LEU A 217 -9.71 -5.55 -3.62
N ALA A 218 -10.65 -4.83 -4.23
CA ALA A 218 -10.76 -4.64 -5.67
C ALA A 218 -10.71 -5.95 -6.49
N ALA A 219 -11.25 -7.06 -5.94
CA ALA A 219 -11.05 -8.40 -6.51
C ALA A 219 -11.54 -8.54 -7.96
N GLY A 220 -12.66 -7.91 -8.32
CA GLY A 220 -13.15 -7.91 -9.71
C GLY A 220 -12.20 -7.23 -10.70
N PHE A 221 -11.46 -6.22 -10.25
CA PHE A 221 -10.44 -5.55 -11.07
C PHE A 221 -9.14 -6.37 -11.14
N PHE A 222 -8.83 -7.17 -10.12
CA PHE A 222 -7.78 -8.19 -10.21
C PHE A 222 -8.13 -9.26 -11.27
N ASP A 223 -9.38 -9.74 -11.28
CA ASP A 223 -9.86 -10.70 -12.27
C ASP A 223 -9.84 -10.12 -13.70
N GLU A 224 -10.21 -8.85 -13.87
CA GLU A 224 -10.09 -8.14 -15.15
C GLU A 224 -8.62 -8.03 -15.61
N TRP A 225 -7.72 -7.61 -14.72
CA TRP A 225 -6.29 -7.52 -15.01
C TRP A 225 -5.70 -8.90 -15.36
N ARG A 226 -6.07 -9.96 -14.64
CA ARG A 226 -5.66 -11.35 -14.94
C ARG A 226 -6.19 -11.83 -16.29
N ALA A 227 -7.41 -11.45 -16.66
CA ALA A 227 -7.99 -11.80 -17.97
C ALA A 227 -7.24 -11.12 -19.13
N ALA A 228 -6.70 -9.93 -18.92
CA ALA A 228 -5.85 -9.23 -19.90
C ALA A 228 -4.42 -9.79 -19.99
N HIS A 229 -3.94 -10.49 -18.96
CA HIS A 229 -2.57 -11.03 -18.86
C HIS A 229 -2.58 -12.56 -18.67
N PRO A 230 -2.97 -13.36 -19.69
CA PRO A 230 -3.16 -14.81 -19.55
C PRO A 230 -1.89 -15.62 -19.23
N GLU A 231 -0.70 -15.02 -19.38
CA GLU A 231 0.59 -15.59 -18.95
C GLU A 231 0.88 -15.39 -17.45
N PHE A 232 0.15 -14.48 -16.79
CA PHE A 232 0.25 -14.29 -15.35
C PHE A 232 -0.37 -15.48 -14.61
N THR A 233 0.37 -16.01 -13.63
CA THR A 233 -0.06 -17.14 -12.82
C THR A 233 -0.42 -16.73 -11.40
N ARG A 234 0.54 -16.12 -10.69
CA ARG A 234 0.35 -15.53 -9.36
C ARG A 234 1.37 -14.41 -9.10
N LEU A 235 1.04 -13.48 -8.19
CA LEU A 235 2.00 -12.51 -7.67
C LEU A 235 2.79 -13.15 -6.52
N ARG A 236 4.12 -13.05 -6.55
CA ARG A 236 4.96 -13.42 -5.39
C ARG A 236 4.64 -12.52 -4.19
N TYR A 237 5.09 -12.93 -3.00
CA TYR A 237 4.91 -12.14 -1.77
C TYR A 237 5.46 -10.71 -1.87
N ASP A 238 6.58 -10.52 -2.58
CA ASP A 238 7.28 -9.26 -2.74
C ASP A 238 6.84 -8.44 -3.97
N GLN A 239 5.64 -8.68 -4.49
CA GLN A 239 5.11 -8.01 -5.68
C GLN A 239 3.67 -7.53 -5.51
N CYS A 240 3.38 -6.41 -6.15
CA CYS A 240 2.04 -5.92 -6.41
C CYS A 240 1.88 -5.63 -7.92
N ILE A 241 0.67 -5.26 -8.31
CA ILE A 241 0.34 -4.66 -9.60
C ILE A 241 0.11 -3.17 -9.32
N GLY A 242 1.12 -2.36 -9.62
CA GLY A 242 1.13 -0.93 -9.34
C GLY A 242 0.76 -0.09 -10.56
N CYS A 243 0.36 1.16 -10.32
CA CYS A 243 0.16 2.14 -11.39
C CYS A 243 1.51 2.57 -12.00
N LYS A 244 1.65 2.45 -13.34
CA LYS A 244 2.75 3.01 -14.16
C LYS A 244 2.83 4.52 -13.95
N VAL A 245 1.67 5.17 -14.01
CA VAL A 245 1.47 6.58 -13.67
C VAL A 245 0.57 6.65 -12.43
N PRO A 246 1.07 7.13 -11.27
CA PRO A 246 0.24 7.30 -10.08
C PRO A 246 -0.99 8.19 -10.30
N LEU A 247 -2.10 7.90 -9.63
CA LEU A 247 -3.37 8.61 -9.75
C LEU A 247 -3.25 10.08 -9.30
N PHE A 248 -2.45 10.37 -8.27
CA PHE A 248 -2.15 11.76 -7.88
C PHE A 248 -1.30 12.53 -8.91
N LEU A 249 -0.74 11.85 -9.91
CA LEU A 249 -0.11 12.42 -11.11
C LEU A 249 -1.00 12.26 -12.35
N GLY A 250 -2.27 11.89 -12.19
CA GLY A 250 -3.24 11.80 -13.29
C GLY A 250 -3.00 10.65 -14.24
N GLY A 251 -2.50 9.53 -13.73
CA GLY A 251 -2.79 8.23 -14.35
C GLY A 251 -4.28 7.95 -14.34
N GLU A 252 -4.75 7.21 -15.33
CA GLU A 252 -6.14 6.74 -15.38
C GLU A 252 -6.28 5.45 -14.56
N ASP A 253 -7.44 5.22 -13.97
CA ASP A 253 -7.76 4.05 -13.14
C ASP A 253 -8.25 2.90 -14.02
N GLU A 254 -7.34 2.36 -14.84
CA GLU A 254 -7.62 1.39 -15.89
C GLU A 254 -6.51 0.32 -15.98
N VAL A 255 -6.84 -0.89 -16.43
CA VAL A 255 -5.90 -2.03 -16.60
C VAL A 255 -4.64 -1.65 -17.38
N ASP A 256 -4.77 -0.80 -18.41
CA ASP A 256 -3.65 -0.34 -19.23
C ASP A 256 -2.62 0.50 -18.45
N ASN A 257 -3.01 1.13 -17.34
CA ASN A 257 -2.10 1.85 -16.45
C ASN A 257 -1.40 0.95 -15.41
N LEU A 258 -1.69 -0.36 -15.37
CA LEU A 258 -1.18 -1.27 -14.34
C LEU A 258 -0.02 -2.16 -14.83
N GLU A 259 0.97 -2.42 -13.97
CA GLU A 259 2.05 -3.40 -14.20
C GLU A 259 2.51 -4.13 -12.94
N VAL A 260 3.02 -5.37 -13.11
CA VAL A 260 3.63 -6.14 -12.02
C VAL A 260 4.98 -5.52 -11.64
N VAL A 261 5.10 -5.09 -10.39
CA VAL A 261 6.24 -4.33 -9.85
C VAL A 261 6.68 -4.90 -8.49
N PRO A 262 7.96 -4.82 -8.09
CA PRO A 262 8.35 -5.09 -6.71
C PRO A 262 7.65 -4.13 -5.75
N TYR A 263 7.08 -4.67 -4.68
CA TYR A 263 6.23 -3.92 -3.74
C TYR A 263 6.97 -2.74 -3.08
N ASP A 264 8.21 -2.97 -2.65
CA ASP A 264 9.09 -1.97 -2.03
C ASP A 264 9.45 -0.84 -2.99
N VAL A 265 9.75 -1.17 -4.25
CA VAL A 265 10.02 -0.19 -5.31
C VAL A 265 8.80 0.67 -5.60
N TYR A 266 7.59 0.08 -5.65
CA TYR A 266 6.35 0.82 -5.88
C TYR A 266 6.06 1.82 -4.76
N TRP A 267 6.13 1.37 -3.51
CA TRP A 267 5.94 2.23 -2.34
C TRP A 267 6.95 3.36 -2.27
N GLU A 268 8.25 3.06 -2.43
CA GLU A 268 9.30 4.08 -2.39
C GLU A 268 9.09 5.14 -3.50
N LEU A 269 8.79 4.73 -4.73
CA LEU A 269 8.51 5.65 -5.84
C LEU A 269 7.28 6.52 -5.56
N CYS A 270 6.17 5.93 -5.11
CA CYS A 270 4.95 6.68 -4.78
C CYS A 270 5.17 7.68 -3.64
N VAL A 271 5.86 7.28 -2.57
CA VAL A 271 6.22 8.18 -1.44
C VAL A 271 7.10 9.34 -1.92
N GLN A 272 8.13 9.07 -2.71
CA GLN A 272 9.03 10.09 -3.24
C GLN A 272 8.32 11.08 -4.17
N LEU A 273 7.51 10.57 -5.09
CA LEU A 273 6.72 11.40 -6.01
C LEU A 273 5.71 12.24 -5.23
N ARG A 274 4.93 11.63 -4.32
CA ARG A 274 3.89 12.32 -3.52
C ARG A 274 4.49 13.41 -2.65
N THR A 275 5.59 13.14 -1.95
CA THR A 275 6.28 14.13 -1.10
C THR A 275 6.91 15.25 -1.92
N GLY A 276 7.50 14.94 -3.09
CA GLY A 276 8.06 15.92 -4.01
C GLY A 276 7.03 16.87 -4.62
N VAL A 277 5.84 16.36 -4.99
CA VAL A 277 4.77 17.19 -5.60
C VAL A 277 3.83 17.83 -4.59
N ARG A 278 3.88 17.48 -3.29
CA ARG A 278 2.93 17.97 -2.25
C ARG A 278 2.84 19.50 -2.14
N ARG A 279 3.86 20.22 -2.59
CA ARG A 279 3.94 21.70 -2.58
C ARG A 279 3.79 22.35 -3.96
N MET A 280 3.53 21.56 -5.01
CA MET A 280 3.32 22.05 -6.36
C MET A 280 1.85 22.44 -6.56
N ALA A 281 1.63 23.56 -7.26
CA ALA A 281 0.29 23.89 -7.74
C ALA A 281 -0.11 22.87 -8.84
N PRO A 282 -1.39 22.47 -8.93
CA PRO A 282 -1.88 21.67 -10.05
C PRO A 282 -1.46 22.29 -11.39
N GLY A 283 -0.85 21.48 -12.26
CA GLY A 283 -0.43 21.90 -13.62
C GLY A 283 1.00 22.43 -13.70
N THR A 284 1.70 22.51 -12.55
CA THR A 284 3.16 22.60 -12.54
C THR A 284 3.76 21.49 -13.39
N SER A 285 4.79 21.79 -14.17
CA SER A 285 5.48 20.78 -14.99
C SER A 285 6.69 20.21 -14.26
N ILE A 286 6.82 18.88 -14.20
CA ILE A 286 7.99 18.19 -13.61
C ILE A 286 9.14 18.29 -14.62
N GLY A 287 9.88 19.39 -14.53
CA GLY A 287 10.97 19.72 -15.45
C GLY A 287 12.17 18.76 -15.37
N ARG A 288 12.39 18.10 -14.22
CA ARG A 288 13.47 17.12 -14.05
C ARG A 288 13.15 16.14 -12.92
N ILE A 289 13.23 14.85 -13.20
CA ILE A 289 13.49 13.83 -12.17
C ILE A 289 15.00 13.63 -12.17
N ILE A 290 15.65 13.79 -11.01
CA ILE A 290 17.11 13.73 -10.90
C ILE A 290 17.46 12.50 -10.08
N LYS A 291 18.23 11.58 -10.66
CA LYS A 291 18.96 10.59 -9.87
C LYS A 291 20.06 11.33 -9.12
N ALA A 292 20.09 11.23 -7.80
CA ALA A 292 21.19 11.77 -7.00
C ALA A 292 22.53 11.17 -7.49
N SER A 293 23.58 11.97 -7.48
CA SER A 293 24.95 11.49 -7.73
C SER A 293 25.49 10.86 -6.43
N GLU A 294 26.47 9.96 -6.56
CA GLU A 294 27.30 9.52 -5.43
C GLU A 294 28.10 10.67 -4.80
#